data_AF-A0A074LSI7-F1
#
_entry.id   AF-A0A074LSI7-F1
#
_cell.length_a   1.000
_cell.length_b   1.000
_cell.length_c   1.000
_cell.angle_alpha   90.00
_cell.angle_beta   90.00
_cell.angle_gamma   90.00
#
_symmetry.space_group_name_H-M   'P 1'
#
loop_
_entity.id
_entity.type
_entity.pdbx_description
1 polymer ?
#
loop_
_entity_poly.entity_id
_entity_poly.type
_entity_poly.pdbx_seq_one_letter_code
_entity_poly.pdbx_strand_id
1 'polypeptide(L)' 'MKRQSAELLNLDKAWKVSMPLPKLTQAKQYKRILCALGHESAEPEEVQDGWIVRWRPQKRRA' A
#
# COMPACT_ATOMS: atom_id res chain seq x y z
N MET A 1 -29.59 5.47 -16.28
CA MET A 1 -28.10 5.44 -16.26
C MET A 1 -27.63 5.62 -14.81
N LYS A 2 -27.49 4.54 -14.02
CA LYS A 2 -27.03 4.60 -12.61
C LYS A 2 -26.27 3.31 -12.28
N ARG A 3 -25.01 3.18 -12.69
CA ARG A 3 -24.13 2.04 -12.36
C ARG A 3 -22.67 2.45 -12.11
N GLN A 4 -22.43 3.64 -11.54
CA GLN A 4 -21.06 4.08 -11.22
C GLN A 4 -20.71 4.04 -9.72
N SER A 5 -21.64 3.68 -8.85
CA SER A 5 -21.43 3.79 -7.39
C SER A 5 -20.82 2.55 -6.73
N ALA A 6 -20.65 1.44 -7.45
CA ALA A 6 -20.14 0.18 -6.88
C ALA A 6 -18.62 -0.01 -6.99
N GLU A 7 -17.95 0.65 -7.93
CA GLU A 7 -16.48 0.55 -8.09
C GLU A 7 -15.72 1.37 -7.02
N LEU A 8 -16.30 2.45 -6.51
CA LEU A 8 -15.68 3.30 -5.50
C LEU A 8 -15.62 2.64 -4.10
N LEU A 9 -16.45 1.63 -3.83
CA LEU A 9 -16.54 0.95 -2.53
C LEU A 9 -15.46 -0.14 -2.33
N ASN A 10 -14.72 -0.52 -3.38
CA ASN A 10 -13.65 -1.53 -3.28
C ASN A 10 -12.22 -0.94 -3.28
N LEU A 11 -12.06 0.37 -3.51
CA LEU A 11 -10.74 1.02 -3.48
C LEU A 11 -10.05 0.92 -2.13
N ASP A 12 -10.80 0.86 -1.03
CA ASP A 12 -10.24 0.67 0.32
C ASP A 12 -9.68 -0.73 0.56
N LYS A 13 -10.03 -1.73 -0.26
CA LYS A 13 -9.52 -3.10 -0.13
C LYS A 13 -8.40 -3.42 -1.12
N ALA A 14 -8.21 -2.57 -2.13
CA ALA A 14 -7.19 -2.77 -3.15
C ALA A 14 -5.79 -2.49 -2.57
N TRP A 15 -4.85 -3.39 -2.84
CA TRP A 15 -3.44 -3.15 -2.54
C TRP A 15 -2.93 -1.98 -3.38
N LYS A 16 -2.44 -0.95 -2.71
CA LYS A 16 -1.71 0.18 -3.28
C LYS A 16 -0.23 -0.17 -3.36
N VAL A 17 0.48 0.46 -4.29
CA VAL A 17 1.92 0.26 -4.50
C VAL A 17 2.62 1.59 -4.32
N SER A 18 3.76 1.60 -3.63
CA SER A 18 4.60 2.80 -3.53
C SER A 18 5.30 3.10 -4.86
N MET A 19 5.80 4.33 -5.00
CA MET A 19 6.88 4.59 -5.96
C MET A 19 8.11 3.74 -5.61
N PRO A 20 8.95 3.37 -6.60
CA PRO A 20 10.22 2.69 -6.35
C PRO A 20 11.12 3.52 -5.43
N LEU A 21 11.61 2.90 -4.37
CA LEU A 21 12.54 3.47 -3.42
C LEU A 21 13.95 3.00 -3.76
N PRO A 22 14.95 3.90 -3.84
CA PRO A 22 16.28 3.56 -4.33
C PRO A 22 17.05 2.57 -3.43
N LYS A 23 16.69 2.42 -2.15
CA LYS A 23 17.40 1.56 -1.20
C LYS A 23 16.44 0.67 -0.40
N LEU A 24 16.84 -0.58 -0.18
CA LEU A 24 16.10 -1.52 0.67
C LEU A 24 15.84 -0.99 2.07
N THR A 25 16.79 -0.27 2.67
CA THR A 25 16.63 0.33 4.01
C THR A 25 15.50 1.35 4.05
N GLN A 26 15.35 2.14 2.99
CA GLN A 26 14.27 3.10 2.84
C GLN A 26 12.91 2.40 2.69
N ALA A 27 12.85 1.32 1.90
CA ALA A 27 11.64 0.51 1.77
C ALA A 27 11.23 -0.16 3.09
N LYS A 28 12.20 -0.69 3.86
CA LYS A 28 11.95 -1.21 5.22
C LYS A 28 11.44 -0.13 6.17
N GLN A 29 12.01 1.08 6.11
CA GLN A 29 11.54 2.20 6.93
C GLN A 29 10.13 2.64 6.52
N TYR A 30 9.85 2.73 5.22
CA TYR A 30 8.53 3.07 4.71
C TYR A 30 7.46 2.05 5.15
N LYS A 31 7.76 0.74 5.05
CA LYS A 31 6.92 -0.33 5.60
C LYS A 31 6.64 -0.13 7.09
N ARG A 32 7.66 0.16 7.91
CA ARG A 32 7.48 0.41 9.36
C ARG A 32 6.54 1.58 9.63
N ILE A 33 6.63 2.65 8.85
CA ILE A 33 5.73 3.81 8.95
C ILE A 33 4.29 3.37 8.61
N LEU A 34 4.10 2.63 7.52
CA LEU A 34 2.79 2.10 7.14
C LEU A 34 2.18 1.23 8.24
N CYS A 35 2.95 0.30 8.82
CA CYS A 35 2.50 -0.50 9.95
C CYS A 35 2.11 0.36 11.16
N ALA A 36 2.91 1.38 11.49
CA ALA A 36 2.64 2.28 12.62
C ALA A 36 1.36 3.11 12.41
N LEU A 37 1.02 3.43 11.17
CA LEU A 37 -0.23 4.09 10.78
C LEU A 37 -1.44 3.13 10.75
N GLY A 38 -1.24 1.85 11.06
CA GLY A 38 -2.29 0.83 11.01
C GLY A 38 -2.64 0.40 9.59
N HIS A 39 -1.71 0.53 8.64
CA HIS A 39 -1.86 -0.06 7.32
C HIS A 39 -1.27 -1.46 7.30
N GLU A 40 -1.92 -2.36 6.56
CA GLU A 40 -1.35 -3.65 6.24
C GLU A 40 -0.35 -3.45 5.11
N SER A 41 0.87 -3.97 5.25
CA SER A 41 1.95 -3.78 4.28
C SER A 41 2.75 -5.06 4.08
N ALA A 42 3.09 -5.37 2.84
CA ALA A 42 3.95 -6.49 2.47
C ALA A 42 5.44 -6.20 2.74
N GLU A 43 6.29 -7.23 2.62
CA GLU A 43 7.75 -7.01 2.58
C GLU A 43 8.16 -6.23 1.31
N PRO A 44 9.26 -5.47 1.35
CA PRO A 44 9.82 -4.84 0.17
C PRO A 44 10.12 -5.85 -0.94
N GLU A 45 9.74 -5.51 -2.15
CA GLU A 45 9.99 -6.29 -3.37
C GLU A 45 10.94 -5.51 -4.28
N GLU A 46 11.99 -6.18 -4.75
CA GLU A 46 12.94 -5.60 -5.69
C GLU A 46 12.32 -5.55 -7.09
N VAL A 47 12.45 -4.39 -7.73
CA VAL A 47 12.03 -4.11 -9.11
C VAL A 47 13.19 -3.46 -9.85
N GLN A 48 13.04 -3.31 -11.17
CA GLN A 48 14.09 -2.76 -12.04
C GLN A 48 14.69 -1.43 -11.53
N ASP A 49 13.85 -0.56 -10.96
CA ASP A 49 14.25 0.79 -10.53
C ASP A 49 14.34 0.95 -9.00
N GLY A 50 14.46 -0.14 -8.25
CA GLY A 50 14.64 -0.12 -6.80
C GLY A 50 13.68 -1.04 -6.06
N TRP A 51 13.01 -0.52 -5.02
CA TRP A 51 12.21 -1.33 -4.09
C TRP A 51 10.81 -0.76 -3.93
N ILE A 52 9.79 -1.58 -4.11
CA ILE A 52 8.41 -1.18 -3.86
C ILE A 52 7.87 -1.81 -2.58
N VAL A 53 6.89 -1.16 -1.96
CA VAL A 53 6.11 -1.72 -0.85
C VAL A 53 4.64 -1.69 -1.24
N ARG A 54 3.99 -2.86 -1.23
CA ARG A 54 2.54 -2.98 -1.40
C ARG A 54 1.86 -2.79 -0.04
N TRP A 55 0.78 -2.01 0.01
CA TRP A 55 0.05 -1.73 1.25
C TRP A 55 -1.44 -1.50 1.03
N ARG A 56 -2.26 -1.68 2.05
CA ARG A 56 -3.68 -1.31 2.03
C ARG A 56 -4.11 -0.76 3.39
N PRO A 57 -5.07 0.18 3.43
CA PRO A 57 -5.61 0.64 4.70
C PRO A 57 -6.31 -0.51 5.42
N GLN A 58 -5.95 -0.75 6.68
CA GLN A 58 -6.74 -1.65 7.50
C GLN A 58 -8.11 -0.97 7.70
N LYS A 59 -9.20 -1.71 7.49
CA LYS A 59 -10.53 -1.22 7.84
C LYS A 59 -10.47 -0.76 9.29
N ARG A 60 -10.57 0.55 9.53
CA ARG A 60 -10.85 1.07 10.86
C ARG A 60 -12.08 0.31 11.34
N ARG A 61 -11.95 -0.43 12.45
CA ARG A 61 -13.13 -0.82 13.23
C ARG A 61 -13.81 0.51 13.59
N ALA A 62 -14.98 0.74 13.02
CA ALA A 62 -15.89 1.79 13.45
C ALA A 62 -16.27 1.54 14.92
#